data_AF-X1AI36-F1
#
_entry.id   AF-X1AI36-F1
#
_cell.length_a   1.000
_cell.length_b   1.000
_cell.length_c   1.000
_cell.angle_alpha   90.00
_cell.angle_beta   90.00
_cell.angle_gamma   90.00
#
_symmetry.space_group_name_H-M   'P 1'
#
loop_
_entity.id
_entity.type
_entity.pdbx_description
1 polymer ?
#
loop_
_entity_poly.entity_id
_entity_poly.type
_entity_poly.pdbx_seq_one_letter_code
_entity_poly.pdbx_strand_id
1 'polypeptide(L)' 'MLKALSLSIISFPINSPVIEKIELVSKGKTRRAKLYYLRERTGKKAKVKRKETTKNVKNKSVV' A
#
# COMPACT_ATOMS: atom_id res chain seq x y z
N MET A 1 32.56 -9.61 -1.69
CA MET A 1 31.51 -10.52 -2.19
C MET A 1 30.20 -9.78 -2.19
N LEU A 2 29.80 -9.37 -3.39
CA LEU A 2 28.58 -8.64 -3.71
C LEU A 2 27.36 -9.32 -3.11
N LYS A 3 26.52 -8.58 -2.38
CA LYS A 3 25.15 -9.01 -2.13
C LYS A 3 24.20 -7.86 -2.42
N ALA A 4 23.47 -8.05 -3.51
CA ALA A 4 22.17 -7.48 -3.83
C ALA A 4 22.11 -5.96 -4.06
N LEU A 5 22.56 -5.57 -5.25
CA LEU A 5 21.76 -4.68 -6.08
C LEU A 5 20.33 -5.25 -6.15
N SER A 6 19.34 -4.51 -5.62
CA SER A 6 17.91 -4.50 -6.01
C SER A 6 17.04 -4.10 -4.81
N LEU A 7 17.15 -2.83 -4.42
CA LEU A 7 16.05 -2.12 -3.78
C LEU A 7 15.24 -1.45 -4.88
N SER A 8 14.59 -2.23 -5.74
CA SER A 8 13.60 -1.68 -6.66
C SER A 8 12.45 -1.13 -5.81
N ILE A 9 12.39 0.20 -5.73
CA ILE A 9 11.18 0.92 -5.35
C ILE A 9 10.45 1.13 -6.67
N ILE A 10 9.39 0.34 -6.89
CA ILE A 10 8.44 0.63 -7.95
C ILE A 10 7.67 1.89 -7.53
N SER A 11 7.80 2.94 -8.32
CA SER A 11 7.07 4.19 -8.18
C SER A 11 6.11 4.32 -9.36
N PHE A 12 4.83 4.57 -9.08
CA PHE A 12 3.82 4.81 -10.10
C PHE A 12 3.54 6.32 -10.20
N PRO A 13 3.65 6.93 -11.39
CA PRO A 13 3.25 8.32 -11.57
C PRO A 13 1.73 8.46 -11.47
N ILE A 14 1.27 9.48 -10.76
CA ILE A 14 -0.17 9.72 -10.50
C ILE A 14 -0.94 10.04 -11.78
N ASN A 15 -0.29 10.76 -12.71
CA ASN A 15 -0.91 11.19 -13.97
C ASN A 15 -0.45 10.35 -15.17
N SER A 16 -0.26 9.05 -14.98
CA SER A 16 0.14 8.15 -16.06
C SER A 16 -1.06 7.84 -16.97
N PRO A 17 -0.94 7.99 -18.30
CA PRO A 17 -2.01 7.60 -19.23
C PRO A 17 -2.24 6.09 -19.31
N VAL A 18 -1.36 5.27 -18.71
CA VAL A 18 -1.44 3.80 -18.71
C VAL A 18 -2.34 3.28 -17.58
N ILE A 19 -2.64 4.09 -16.55
CA ILE A 19 -3.38 3.64 -15.36
C ILE A 19 -4.81 4.20 -15.43
N GLU A 20 -5.80 3.31 -15.55
CA GLU A 20 -7.23 3.68 -15.64
C GLU A 20 -7.82 4.09 -14.29
N LYS A 21 -7.60 3.30 -13.23
CA LYS A 21 -8.16 3.56 -11.89
C LYS A 21 -7.33 2.91 -10.79
N ILE A 22 -7.22 3.60 -9.65
CA ILE A 22 -6.63 3.06 -8.42
C ILE A 22 -7.74 2.88 -7.39
N GLU A 23 -8.00 1.63 -7.00
CA GLU A 23 -8.99 1.30 -5.99
C GLU A 23 -8.35 0.79 -4.70
N LEU A 24 -8.99 1.07 -3.57
CA LEU A 24 -8.52 0.64 -2.28
C LEU A 24 -9.11 -0.70 -1.88
N VAL A 25 -8.32 -1.77 -2.03
CA VAL A 25 -8.74 -3.13 -1.67
C VAL A 25 -8.86 -3.33 -0.15
N SER A 26 -7.91 -2.79 0.63
CA SER A 26 -7.89 -2.96 2.09
C SER A 26 -7.06 -1.89 2.79
N LYS A 27 -7.51 -1.44 3.97
CA LYS A 27 -6.76 -0.53 4.85
C LYS A 27 -6.06 -1.33 5.95
N GLY A 28 -4.73 -1.25 6.00
CA GLY A 28 -3.93 -1.74 7.12
C GLY A 28 -3.66 -0.63 8.15
N LYS A 29 -3.60 -0.99 9.45
CA LYS A 29 -3.14 -0.08 10.52
C LYS A 29 -1.63 -0.23 10.71
N THR A 30 -0.86 0.76 10.25
CA THR A 30 0.59 0.84 10.47
C THR A 30 0.94 2.12 11.23
N ARG A 31 2.05 2.07 11.98
CA ARG A 31 2.63 3.25 12.67
C ARG A 31 3.74 3.93 11.85
N ARG A 32 4.29 3.22 10.86
CA ARG A 32 5.40 3.69 10.01
C ARG A 32 4.87 4.07 8.63
N ALA A 33 5.38 5.16 8.07
CA ALA A 33 5.03 5.63 6.71
C ALA A 33 5.65 4.73 5.62
N LYS A 34 6.90 4.31 5.80
CA LYS A 34 7.60 3.40 4.88
C LYS A 34 7.51 1.95 5.40
N LEU A 35 7.10 1.04 4.52
CA LEU A 35 6.86 -0.38 4.85
C LEU A 35 8.03 -1.31 4.51
N TYR A 36 9.27 -0.81 4.50
CA TYR A 36 10.44 -1.62 4.15
C TYR A 36 10.65 -2.81 5.09
N TYR A 37 10.22 -2.70 6.34
CA TYR A 37 10.24 -3.80 7.31
C TYR A 37 9.40 -5.01 6.89
N LEU A 38 8.49 -4.86 5.93
CA LEU A 38 7.75 -5.98 5.36
C LEU A 38 8.60 -6.81 4.39
N ARG A 39 9.68 -6.27 3.82
CA ARG A 39 10.57 -7.01 2.92
C ARG A 39 11.27 -8.18 3.63
N GLU A 40 11.54 -8.02 4.93
CA GLU A 40 12.19 -9.03 5.77
C GLU A 40 11.19 -9.99 6.45
N ARG A 41 9.88 -9.72 6.35
CA ARG A 41 8.83 -10.52 7.02
C ARG A 41 8.07 -11.36 6.02
N THR A 42 7.80 -12.61 6.38
CA THR A 42 7.04 -13.56 5.54
C THR A 42 5.86 -14.19 6.28
N GLY A 43 4.90 -14.70 5.51
CA GLY A 43 3.73 -15.41 6.01
C GLY A 43 2.83 -14.58 6.94
N LYS A 44 2.34 -15.22 8.01
CA LYS A 44 1.43 -14.59 8.98
C LYS A 44 2.02 -13.34 9.66
N LYS A 45 3.36 -13.23 9.74
CA LYS A 45 4.08 -12.11 10.37
C LYS A 45 4.14 -10.86 9.48
N ALA A 46 3.98 -11.00 8.16
CA ALA A 46 3.90 -9.88 7.23
C ALA A 46 2.49 -9.25 7.20
N LYS A 47 1.48 -9.98 7.67
CA LYS A 47 0.08 -9.54 7.64
C LYS A 47 -0.12 -8.35 8.59
N VAL A 48 -0.38 -7.19 8.00
CA VAL A 48 -0.75 -5.98 8.76
C VAL A 48 -2.20 -6.13 9.26
N LYS A 49 -2.45 -5.75 10.52
CA LYS A 49 -3.81 -5.74 11.08
C LYS A 49 -4.70 -4.81 10.27
N ARG A 50 -5.91 -5.27 9.92
CA ARG A 50 -6.91 -4.45 9.23
C ARG A 50 -7.25 -3.26 10.12
N LYS A 51 -7.33 -2.07 9.52
CA LYS A 51 -7.90 -0.91 10.20
C LYS A 51 -9.41 -1.03 10.04
N GLU A 52 -10.09 -1.37 11.12
CA GLU A 52 -11.54 -1.24 11.21
C GLU A 52 -11.88 0.24 11.16
N THR A 53 -12.17 0.73 9.98
CA THR A 53 -12.78 2.04 9.82
C THR A 53 -14.27 1.82 9.82
N THR A 54 -14.92 2.03 10.96
CA THR A 54 -16.37 2.30 11.10
C THR A 54 -16.69 3.65 10.45
N LYS A 55 -16.39 3.78 9.17
CA LYS A 55 -16.75 4.93 8.35
C LYS A 55 -17.19 4.40 6.99
N ASN A 56 -18.46 3.99 6.98
CA ASN A 56 -19.33 4.16 5.83
C ASN A 56 -19.34 5.65 5.47
N VAL A 57 -18.35 6.10 4.70
CA VAL A 57 -18.42 7.40 4.04
C VAL A 57 -19.22 7.16 2.76
N LYS A 58 -20.54 7.15 2.90
CA LYS A 58 -21.42 7.66 1.84
C LYS A 58 -20.96 9.10 1.58
N ASN A 59 -20.33 9.32 0.43
CA ASN A 59 -20.18 10.57 -0.34
C ASN A 59 -19.63 10.09 -1.71
N LYS A 60 -20.30 10.14 -2.86
CA LYS A 60 -21.47 10.89 -3.35
C LYS A 60 -21.35 12.40 -3.16
N SER A 61 -20.85 13.06 -4.20
CA SER A 61 -21.23 14.40 -4.67
C SER A 61 -20.57 14.52 -6.05
N VAL A 62 -21.29 14.21 -7.15
CA VAL A 62 -22.00 15.27 -7.90
C VAL A 62 -21.05 16.43 -8.14
N VAL A 63 -20.24 16.34 -9.20
CA VAL A 63 -20.30 17.19 -10.41
C VAL A 63 -19.94 16.29 -11.58
#